data_AF-A0AAV5LAE3-F1
#
_entry.id   AF-A0AAV5LAE3-F1
#
_cell.length_a   1.000
_cell.length_b   1.000
_cell.length_c   1.000
_cell.angle_alpha   90.00
_cell.angle_beta   90.00
_cell.angle_gamma   90.00
#
_symmetry.space_group_name_H-M   'P 1'
#
loop_
_entity.id
_entity.type
_entity.pdbx_description
1 polymer ?
#
loop_
_entity_poly.entity_id
_entity_poly.type
_entity_poly.pdbx_seq_one_letter_code
_entity_poly.pdbx_strand_id
1 'polypeptide(L)'
;MFVDYRKGVQQAISSPAAFRPRAHNSASYSTLIEKGRPVLQGLLAIDFLAKEVLGWAQAVPKFAAEVVTYVQTFLERTYERCRTSYMEAVLEKQSYMVIGRHDIEKLMRLDPASTCLPNASGQLNLGNIASDAESIEVELSELLLNLRPIRQENLIRDDNKLILLASLSDSLEYVAESIERLRETIPKASNPVEESGKHRHTQAITGPTKDLASFADEYRKLAVDCLKVLRVEMQLETIFHMQEMVTREYTDDLDAEEPDDFIISLTAQITRRDEEMAPFVAGLKRNYIFGGICSIAENASIKALAEMKSISLFGVQQICRNSIALEQALAAIPSIDSETVQQRLDRVRTYYELLNMPFEALLAFITEHERLFTPAEYANLLKVNVPGREIPPYAQDRVAEILSH
;
A
#
# COMPACT_ATOMS: atom_id res chain seq x y z
N MET A 1 -6.32 38.81 27.08
CA MET A 1 -5.33 37.72 27.17
C MET A 1 -4.68 37.61 25.79
N PHE A 2 -3.39 37.85 25.66
CA PHE A 2 -2.68 37.76 24.36
C PHE A 2 -2.41 36.28 24.07
N VAL A 3 -2.97 35.75 22.98
CA VAL A 3 -2.70 34.36 22.56
C VAL A 3 -1.42 34.37 21.72
N ASP A 4 -0.38 33.68 22.18
CA ASP A 4 0.86 33.49 21.43
C ASP A 4 0.71 32.27 20.51
N TYR A 5 0.24 32.51 19.28
CA TYR A 5 0.05 31.46 18.28
C TYR A 5 1.34 30.72 17.91
N ARG A 6 2.51 31.37 18.01
CA ARG A 6 3.80 30.69 17.74
C ARG A 6 4.10 29.67 18.83
N LYS A 7 3.86 30.03 20.09
CA LYS A 7 4.00 29.10 21.23
C LYS A 7 2.97 27.97 21.15
N GLY A 8 1.73 28.26 20.76
CA GLY A 8 0.68 27.27 20.55
C GLY A 8 1.05 26.23 19.49
N VAL A 9 1.54 26.68 18.32
CA VAL A 9 2.02 25.79 17.25
C VAL A 9 3.20 24.95 17.72
N GLN A 10 4.18 25.55 18.41
CA GLN A 10 5.31 24.81 18.96
C GLN A 10 4.82 23.71 19.93
N GLN A 11 3.90 24.02 20.84
CA GLN A 11 3.34 23.03 21.76
C GLN A 11 2.58 21.90 21.04
N ALA A 12 1.85 22.23 19.98
CA ALA A 12 1.09 21.27 19.19
C ALA A 12 1.97 20.24 18.46
N ILE A 13 3.18 20.61 18.03
CA ILE A 13 4.03 19.72 17.21
C ILE A 13 5.29 19.18 17.91
N SER A 14 5.71 19.78 19.04
CA SER A 14 6.96 19.39 19.73
C SER A 14 6.83 18.17 20.61
N SER A 15 5.63 17.89 21.12
CA SER A 15 5.42 16.77 22.02
C SER A 15 5.40 15.45 21.24
N PRO A 16 6.14 14.40 21.66
CA PRO A 16 6.00 13.06 21.09
C PRO A 16 4.55 12.55 21.15
N ALA A 17 3.76 13.00 22.13
CA ALA A 17 2.35 12.64 22.25
C ALA A 17 1.46 13.23 21.15
N ALA A 18 1.92 14.26 20.43
CA ALA A 18 1.17 14.89 19.35
C ALA A 18 1.00 13.98 18.12
N PHE A 19 1.97 13.07 17.92
CA PHE A 19 2.00 12.09 16.83
C PHE A 19 1.73 10.67 17.33
N ARG A 20 1.25 10.50 18.57
CA ARG A 20 0.80 9.18 19.04
C ARG A 20 -0.62 8.92 18.52
N PRO A 21 -0.83 7.86 17.72
CA PRO A 21 -2.16 7.41 17.34
C PRO A 21 -3.00 7.15 18.60
N ARG A 22 -4.23 7.67 18.62
CA ARG A 22 -5.20 7.39 19.68
C ARG A 22 -6.52 7.03 19.02
N ALA A 23 -6.82 5.74 18.99
CA ALA A 23 -8.15 5.27 18.66
C ALA A 23 -8.98 5.16 19.95
N HIS A 24 -10.29 5.36 19.84
CA HIS A 24 -11.19 4.88 20.88
C HIS A 24 -11.28 3.36 20.75
N ASN A 25 -11.02 2.62 21.84
CA ASN A 25 -10.89 1.15 21.90
C ASN A 25 -12.12 0.33 21.42
N SER A 26 -13.11 0.96 20.80
CA SER A 26 -14.35 0.35 20.29
C SER A 26 -14.93 1.04 19.05
N ALA A 27 -14.25 2.04 18.47
CA ALA A 27 -14.79 2.82 17.36
C ALA A 27 -14.32 2.25 16.01
N SER A 28 -15.28 1.91 15.14
CA SER A 28 -15.02 1.77 13.71
C SER A 28 -14.55 3.11 13.13
N TYR A 29 -13.69 3.06 12.12
CA TYR A 29 -13.22 4.26 11.43
C TYR A 29 -14.39 5.16 10.99
N SER A 30 -14.26 6.46 11.23
CA SER A 30 -15.22 7.47 10.79
C SER A 30 -14.53 8.61 10.04
N THR A 31 -15.15 9.10 8.97
CA THR A 31 -14.65 10.24 8.20
C THR A 31 -14.98 11.60 8.85
N LEU A 32 -15.86 11.63 9.85
CA LEU A 32 -16.30 12.85 10.53
C LEU A 32 -15.63 12.98 11.90
N ILE A 33 -15.07 14.16 12.17
CA ILE A 33 -14.41 14.45 13.46
C ILE A 33 -15.39 14.26 14.63
N GLU A 34 -16.62 14.73 14.48
CA GLU A 34 -17.68 14.64 15.50
C GLU A 34 -18.00 13.19 15.88
N LYS A 35 -17.75 12.25 14.97
CA LYS A 35 -17.93 10.82 15.15
C LYS A 35 -16.63 10.09 15.51
N GLY A 36 -15.57 10.84 15.83
CA GLY A 36 -14.29 10.30 16.27
C GLY A 36 -13.31 9.94 15.16
N ARG A 37 -13.25 10.70 14.04
CA ARG A 37 -12.17 10.55 13.04
C ARG A 37 -10.81 10.53 13.74
N PRO A 38 -9.93 9.55 13.45
CA PRO A 38 -8.69 9.28 14.20
C PRO A 38 -7.54 10.24 13.84
N VAL A 39 -7.81 11.55 13.82
CA VAL A 39 -6.82 12.57 13.49
C VAL A 39 -5.80 12.70 14.63
N LEU A 40 -4.51 12.71 14.28
CA LEU A 40 -3.42 12.97 15.20
C LEU A 40 -3.63 14.30 15.93
N GLN A 41 -3.47 14.27 17.25
CA GLN A 41 -3.79 15.41 18.12
C GLN A 41 -3.01 16.67 17.76
N GLY A 42 -1.75 16.53 17.34
CA GLY A 42 -0.96 17.66 16.85
C GLY A 42 -1.57 18.31 15.62
N LEU A 43 -1.99 17.51 14.63
CA LEU A 43 -2.55 18.01 13.38
C LEU A 43 -3.94 18.61 13.59
N LEU A 44 -4.75 18.02 14.46
CA LEU A 44 -6.05 18.57 14.85
C LEU A 44 -5.90 19.92 15.56
N ALA A 45 -4.93 20.06 16.46
CA ALA A 45 -4.63 21.33 17.12
C ALA A 45 -4.17 22.40 16.13
N ILE A 46 -3.31 22.04 15.17
CA ILE A 46 -2.86 22.95 14.11
C ILE A 46 -4.02 23.40 13.22
N ASP A 47 -4.94 22.50 12.88
CA ASP A 47 -6.14 22.85 12.12
C ASP A 47 -7.01 23.89 12.86
N PHE A 48 -7.27 23.70 14.16
CA PHE A 48 -8.01 24.67 14.96
C PHE A 48 -7.30 26.03 15.02
N LEU A 49 -5.99 26.05 15.23
CA LEU A 49 -5.20 27.28 15.25
C LEU A 49 -5.21 27.98 13.89
N ALA A 50 -5.10 27.24 12.78
CA ALA A 50 -5.16 27.80 11.44
C ALA A 50 -6.52 28.44 11.15
N LYS A 51 -7.62 27.77 11.52
CA LYS A 51 -8.99 28.30 11.42
C LYS A 51 -9.18 29.58 12.21
N GLU A 52 -8.71 29.60 13.46
CA GLU A 52 -8.81 30.77 14.33
C GLU A 52 -8.04 31.97 13.75
N VAL A 53 -6.77 31.75 13.36
CA VAL A 53 -5.91 32.78 12.76
C VAL A 53 -6.52 33.30 11.46
N LEU A 54 -7.10 32.44 10.63
CA LEU A 54 -7.75 32.87 9.40
C LEU A 54 -9.07 33.63 9.63
N GLY A 55 -9.81 33.29 10.69
CA GLY A 55 -10.96 34.08 11.14
C GLY A 55 -10.58 35.54 11.44
N TRP A 56 -9.40 35.77 12.00
CA TRP A 56 -8.87 37.12 12.20
C TRP A 56 -8.54 37.84 10.88
N ALA A 57 -8.10 37.11 9.85
CA ALA A 57 -7.87 37.71 8.53
C ALA A 57 -9.17 38.28 7.93
N GLN A 58 -10.31 37.60 8.15
CA GLN A 58 -11.63 38.08 7.73
C GLN A 58 -12.10 39.29 8.57
N ALA A 59 -11.87 39.25 9.89
CA ALA A 59 -12.23 40.34 10.78
C ALA A 59 -11.37 41.60 10.59
N VAL A 60 -10.14 41.45 10.06
CA VAL A 60 -9.19 42.55 9.86
C VAL A 60 -8.60 42.55 8.43
N PRO A 61 -9.40 42.91 7.40
CA PRO A 61 -9.02 42.76 5.99
C PRO A 61 -7.73 43.47 5.59
N LYS A 62 -7.40 44.59 6.25
CA LYS A 62 -6.19 45.38 5.97
C LYS A 62 -4.89 44.64 6.26
N PHE A 63 -4.91 43.66 7.18
CA PHE A 63 -3.76 42.84 7.55
C PHE A 63 -3.93 41.38 7.10
N ALA A 64 -4.97 41.05 6.33
CA ALA A 64 -5.29 39.69 5.94
C ALA A 64 -4.12 38.99 5.24
N ALA A 65 -3.40 39.69 4.37
CA ALA A 65 -2.21 39.15 3.70
C ALA A 65 -1.12 38.72 4.68
N GLU A 66 -0.81 39.56 5.68
CA GLU A 66 0.17 39.24 6.71
C GLU A 66 -0.30 38.06 7.59
N VAL A 67 -1.59 38.04 7.96
CA VAL A 67 -2.21 36.95 8.74
C VAL A 67 -2.12 35.62 8.00
N VAL A 68 -2.37 35.61 6.68
CA VAL A 68 -2.22 34.41 5.84
C VAL A 68 -0.77 33.92 5.81
N THR A 69 0.22 34.82 5.78
CA THR A 69 1.64 34.43 5.86
C THR A 69 1.97 33.71 7.18
N TYR A 70 1.35 34.09 8.30
CA TYR A 70 1.50 33.36 9.56
C TYR A 70 0.93 31.93 9.47
N VAL A 71 -0.26 31.77 8.89
CA VAL A 71 -0.87 30.44 8.66
C VAL A 71 0.04 29.58 7.79
N GLN A 72 0.57 30.13 6.68
CA GLN A 72 1.52 29.42 5.80
C GLN A 72 2.75 28.94 6.57
N THR A 73 3.32 29.80 7.45
CA THR A 73 4.47 29.43 8.28
C THR A 73 4.14 28.28 9.26
N PHE A 74 2.93 28.26 9.81
CA PHE A 74 2.49 27.19 10.72
C PHE A 74 2.30 25.86 10.00
N LEU A 75 1.71 25.90 8.80
CA LEU A 75 1.50 24.75 7.94
C LEU A 75 2.85 24.17 7.47
N GLU A 76 3.80 25.02 7.10
CA GLU A 76 5.15 24.57 6.70
C GLU A 76 5.88 23.86 7.84
N ARG A 77 5.89 24.44 9.05
CA ARG A 77 6.53 23.81 10.23
C ARG A 77 5.87 22.49 10.62
N THR A 78 4.54 22.43 10.53
CA THR A 78 3.79 21.21 10.82
C THR A 78 4.10 20.14 9.79
N TYR A 79 4.18 20.50 8.51
CA TYR A 79 4.55 19.59 7.43
C TYR A 79 5.94 19.00 7.64
N GLU A 80 6.95 19.83 7.94
CA GLU A 80 8.31 19.33 8.17
C GLU A 80 8.38 18.36 9.36
N ARG A 81 7.57 18.61 10.40
CA ARG A 81 7.46 17.67 11.53
C ARG A 81 6.81 16.35 11.14
N CYS A 82 5.74 16.40 10.34
CA CYS A 82 5.10 15.20 9.79
C CYS A 82 6.08 14.40 8.93
N ARG A 83 6.82 15.09 8.05
CA ARG A 83 7.86 14.52 7.19
C ARG A 83 8.97 13.88 8.02
N THR A 84 9.44 14.54 9.08
CA THR A 84 10.41 13.97 10.01
C THR A 84 9.90 12.68 10.64
N SER A 85 8.65 12.68 11.13
CA SER A 85 8.02 11.49 11.72
C SER A 85 7.86 10.34 10.71
N TYR A 86 7.52 10.66 9.46
CA TYR A 86 7.49 9.69 8.36
C TYR A 86 8.88 9.11 8.11
N MET A 87 9.91 9.95 7.97
CA MET A 87 11.29 9.50 7.74
C MET A 87 11.81 8.62 8.89
N GLU A 88 11.55 8.96 10.15
CA GLU A 88 11.91 8.12 11.32
C GLU A 88 11.27 6.71 11.26
N ALA A 89 10.11 6.58 10.62
CA ALA A 89 9.43 5.30 10.45
C ALA A 89 10.05 4.46 9.32
N VAL A 90 10.41 5.09 8.20
CA VAL A 90 10.67 4.40 6.92
C VAL A 90 12.13 4.46 6.44
N LEU A 91 12.97 5.29 7.06
CA LEU A 91 14.36 5.45 6.66
C LEU A 91 15.12 4.10 6.69
N GLU A 92 15.94 3.87 5.67
CA GLU A 92 16.69 2.61 5.44
C GLU A 92 15.82 1.37 5.16
N LYS A 93 14.48 1.51 5.11
CA LYS A 93 13.58 0.40 4.82
C LYS A 93 13.40 0.19 3.34
N GLN A 94 13.22 -1.06 2.96
CA GLN A 94 13.14 -1.44 1.56
C GLN A 94 11.85 -0.93 0.92
N SER A 95 10.73 -0.91 1.65
CA SER A 95 9.48 -0.28 1.20
C SER A 95 9.68 1.18 0.79
N TYR A 96 10.40 1.98 1.60
CA TYR A 96 10.73 3.37 1.27
C TYR A 96 11.57 3.52 0.01
N MET A 97 12.62 2.72 -0.13
CA MET A 97 13.48 2.75 -1.31
C MET A 97 12.72 2.35 -2.58
N VAL A 98 11.85 1.35 -2.46
CA VAL A 98 11.08 0.76 -3.56
C VAL A 98 10.03 1.73 -4.10
N ILE A 99 9.28 2.43 -3.24
CA ILE A 99 8.28 3.40 -3.70
C ILE A 99 8.89 4.61 -4.42
N GLY A 100 10.18 4.89 -4.18
CA GLY A 100 10.94 5.94 -4.86
C GLY A 100 11.46 5.54 -6.24
N ARG A 101 11.35 4.27 -6.64
CA ARG A 101 11.76 3.81 -7.96
C ARG A 101 10.70 4.18 -9.00
N HIS A 102 11.15 4.77 -10.11
CA HIS A 102 10.25 5.28 -11.15
C HIS A 102 9.42 4.19 -11.84
N ASP A 103 9.99 3.01 -12.08
CA ASP A 103 9.29 1.85 -12.67
C ASP A 103 8.12 1.41 -11.80
N ILE A 104 8.36 1.24 -10.51
CA ILE A 104 7.36 0.82 -9.52
C ILE A 104 6.34 1.93 -9.27
N GLU A 105 6.79 3.18 -9.11
CA GLU A 105 5.87 4.31 -8.93
C GLU A 105 4.90 4.43 -10.11
N LYS A 106 5.39 4.25 -11.35
CA LYS A 106 4.55 4.28 -12.55
C LYS A 106 3.50 3.18 -12.49
N LEU A 107 3.87 1.94 -12.20
CA LEU A 107 2.94 0.81 -12.12
C LEU A 107 1.93 1.00 -10.99
N MET A 108 2.37 1.42 -9.81
CA MET A 108 1.48 1.72 -8.68
C MET A 108 0.44 2.78 -9.05
N ARG A 109 0.79 3.81 -9.84
CA ARG A 109 -0.19 4.82 -10.29
C ARG A 109 -1.21 4.26 -11.29
N LEU A 110 -0.84 3.24 -12.08
CA LEU A 110 -1.70 2.61 -13.08
C LEU A 110 -2.58 1.50 -12.48
N ASP A 111 -2.18 0.93 -11.36
CA ASP A 111 -2.92 -0.09 -10.62
C ASP A 111 -4.34 0.39 -10.27
N PRO A 112 -5.41 -0.37 -10.60
CA PRO A 112 -6.79 -0.01 -10.27
C PRO A 112 -7.04 0.25 -8.78
N ALA A 113 -6.26 -0.38 -7.89
CA ALA A 113 -6.35 -0.15 -6.44
C ALA A 113 -6.03 1.31 -6.06
N SER A 114 -5.26 2.02 -6.90
CA SER A 114 -4.89 3.42 -6.68
C SER A 114 -6.03 4.41 -6.87
N THR A 115 -7.22 3.96 -7.31
CA THR A 115 -8.43 4.81 -7.40
C THR A 115 -8.84 5.44 -6.07
N CYS A 116 -8.47 4.85 -4.93
CA CYS A 116 -8.69 5.42 -3.60
C CYS A 116 -7.73 6.56 -3.23
N LEU A 117 -6.69 6.82 -4.03
CA LEU A 117 -5.67 7.83 -3.76
C LEU A 117 -6.06 9.18 -4.39
N PRO A 118 -6.02 10.27 -3.62
CA PRO A 118 -6.33 11.60 -4.13
C PRO A 118 -5.19 12.04 -5.08
N ASN A 119 -5.51 12.21 -6.37
CA ASN A 119 -4.62 12.42 -7.54
C ASN A 119 -4.36 11.21 -8.45
N ALA A 120 -5.17 10.14 -8.38
CA ALA A 120 -5.21 9.11 -9.44
C ALA A 120 -5.69 9.65 -10.82
N SER A 121 -5.97 10.96 -10.92
CA SER A 121 -6.41 11.67 -12.12
C SER A 121 -5.31 11.79 -13.19
N GLY A 122 -4.98 10.65 -13.78
CA GLY A 122 -4.69 10.54 -15.21
C GLY A 122 -5.67 9.52 -15.76
N GLN A 123 -6.86 9.97 -16.20
CA GLN A 123 -7.85 9.13 -16.88
C GLN A 123 -7.16 8.38 -18.03
N LEU A 124 -6.88 7.09 -17.85
CA LEU A 124 -6.67 6.19 -18.96
C LEU A 124 -8.04 5.77 -19.49
N ASN A 125 -8.17 5.83 -20.81
CA ASN A 125 -9.40 5.58 -21.55
C ASN A 125 -10.10 4.30 -21.08
N LEU A 126 -11.39 4.42 -20.76
CA LEU A 126 -12.28 3.41 -20.14
C LEU A 126 -12.59 2.19 -21.03
N GLY A 127 -11.75 1.87 -22.02
CA GLY A 127 -12.05 0.88 -23.07
C GLY A 127 -11.48 -0.53 -22.86
N ASN A 128 -10.29 -0.68 -22.26
CA ASN A 128 -9.51 -1.94 -22.24
C ASN A 128 -9.07 -2.42 -20.83
N ILE A 129 -9.65 -1.86 -19.76
CA ILE A 129 -9.07 -1.85 -18.41
C ILE A 129 -8.85 -3.23 -17.76
N ALA A 130 -9.70 -4.23 -18.00
CA ALA A 130 -9.59 -5.50 -17.26
C ALA A 130 -8.33 -6.30 -17.61
N SER A 131 -7.97 -6.38 -18.89
CA SER A 131 -6.75 -7.07 -19.34
C SER A 131 -5.49 -6.29 -18.98
N ASP A 132 -5.56 -4.96 -18.95
CA ASP A 132 -4.45 -4.10 -18.59
C ASP A 132 -4.17 -4.14 -17.08
N ALA A 133 -5.23 -4.26 -16.25
CA ALA A 133 -5.14 -4.33 -14.79
C ALA A 133 -4.38 -5.58 -14.30
N GLU A 134 -4.74 -6.76 -14.79
CA GLU A 134 -4.05 -8.00 -14.43
C GLU A 134 -2.58 -7.97 -14.86
N SER A 135 -2.29 -7.43 -16.04
CA SER A 135 -0.92 -7.26 -16.55
C SER A 135 -0.07 -6.35 -15.63
N ILE A 136 -0.64 -5.23 -15.17
CA ILE A 136 0.05 -4.30 -14.24
C ILE A 136 0.35 -4.96 -12.89
N GLU A 137 -0.61 -5.71 -12.33
CA GLU A 137 -0.43 -6.41 -11.07
C GLU A 137 0.66 -7.48 -11.17
N VAL A 138 0.66 -8.24 -12.26
CA VAL A 138 1.70 -9.24 -12.55
C VAL A 138 3.07 -8.56 -12.66
N GLU A 139 3.22 -7.50 -13.48
CA GLU A 139 4.50 -6.80 -13.65
C GLU A 139 5.03 -6.23 -12.33
N LEU A 140 4.16 -5.62 -11.51
CA LEU A 140 4.52 -5.12 -10.19
C LEU A 140 4.99 -6.26 -9.27
N SER A 141 4.26 -7.37 -9.24
CA SER A 141 4.59 -8.56 -8.47
C SER A 141 5.95 -9.15 -8.89
N GLU A 142 6.25 -9.18 -10.19
CA GLU A 142 7.55 -9.62 -10.70
C GLU A 142 8.70 -8.73 -10.26
N LEU A 143 8.54 -7.40 -10.37
CA LEU A 143 9.58 -6.46 -9.93
C LEU A 143 9.87 -6.59 -8.43
N LEU A 144 8.84 -6.82 -7.62
CA LEU A 144 9.00 -7.02 -6.17
C LEU A 144 9.65 -8.38 -5.85
N LEU A 145 9.24 -9.47 -6.52
CA LEU A 145 9.83 -10.80 -6.32
C LEU A 145 11.32 -10.86 -6.73
N ASN A 146 11.74 -10.00 -7.66
CA ASN A 146 13.14 -9.86 -8.06
C ASN A 146 14.02 -9.17 -6.99
N LEU A 147 13.44 -8.67 -5.91
CA LEU A 147 14.17 -8.10 -4.78
C LEU A 147 14.66 -9.16 -3.78
N ARG A 148 14.29 -10.43 -3.95
CA ARG A 148 14.73 -11.54 -3.09
C ARG A 148 16.27 -11.69 -3.11
N PRO A 149 16.90 -12.12 -2.00
CA PRO A 149 16.27 -12.44 -0.71
C PRO A 149 15.93 -11.17 0.08
N ILE A 150 14.73 -11.13 0.66
CA ILE A 150 14.35 -10.08 1.60
C ILE A 150 14.91 -10.46 2.97
N ARG A 151 15.56 -9.50 3.63
CA ARG A 151 16.13 -9.70 4.97
C ARG A 151 15.27 -9.05 6.03
N GLN A 152 15.35 -9.57 7.25
CA GLN A 152 14.47 -9.13 8.33
C GLN A 152 14.68 -7.64 8.67
N GLU A 153 15.91 -7.17 8.64
CA GLU A 153 16.31 -5.78 8.94
C GLU A 153 15.79 -4.75 7.93
N ASN A 154 15.48 -5.19 6.70
CA ASN A 154 14.99 -4.33 5.63
C ASN A 154 13.51 -3.95 5.78
N LEU A 155 12.78 -4.67 6.64
CA LEU A 155 11.35 -4.46 6.89
C LEU A 155 11.09 -3.59 8.14
N ILE A 156 9.91 -3.01 8.21
CA ILE A 156 9.38 -2.26 9.34
C ILE A 156 8.82 -3.26 10.35
N ARG A 157 9.63 -3.62 11.35
CA ARG A 157 9.26 -4.62 12.38
C ARG A 157 8.44 -4.09 13.54
N ASP A 158 8.47 -2.78 13.77
CA ASP A 158 7.70 -2.14 14.83
C ASP A 158 6.32 -1.77 14.31
N ASP A 159 5.30 -2.53 14.70
CA ASP A 159 3.91 -2.30 14.28
C ASP A 159 3.44 -0.89 14.65
N ASN A 160 3.96 -0.28 15.73
CA ASN A 160 3.62 1.11 16.07
C ASN A 160 4.02 2.10 14.97
N LYS A 161 5.09 1.82 14.22
CA LYS A 161 5.48 2.65 13.07
C LYS A 161 4.49 2.48 11.91
N LEU A 162 3.94 1.28 11.71
CA LEU A 162 2.90 1.05 10.70
C LEU A 162 1.59 1.76 11.08
N ILE A 163 1.21 1.69 12.35
CA ILE A 163 0.03 2.40 12.87
C ILE A 163 0.22 3.92 12.83
N LEU A 164 1.44 4.42 13.07
CA LEU A 164 1.80 5.81 12.86
C LEU A 164 1.63 6.23 11.40
N LEU A 165 2.15 5.46 10.43
CA LEU A 165 2.01 5.76 9.00
C LEU A 165 0.55 5.78 8.55
N ALA A 166 -0.25 4.81 9.03
CA ALA A 166 -1.68 4.74 8.81
C ALA A 166 -2.41 6.00 9.33
N SER A 167 -2.13 6.37 10.58
CA SER A 167 -2.70 7.57 11.22
C SER A 167 -2.24 8.87 10.57
N LEU A 168 -0.97 8.92 10.16
CA LEU A 168 -0.38 10.08 9.51
C LEU A 168 -1.02 10.30 8.14
N SER A 169 -1.26 9.23 7.37
CA SER A 169 -2.01 9.29 6.10
C SER A 169 -3.38 9.94 6.29
N ASP A 170 -4.23 9.42 7.19
CA ASP A 170 -5.57 9.98 7.40
C ASP A 170 -5.53 11.43 7.89
N SER A 171 -4.61 11.73 8.81
CA SER A 171 -4.50 13.06 9.40
C SER A 171 -3.99 14.11 8.42
N LEU A 172 -3.04 13.76 7.55
CA LEU A 172 -2.52 14.65 6.53
C LEU A 172 -3.57 14.96 5.46
N GLU A 173 -4.35 13.96 5.05
CA GLU A 173 -5.48 14.15 4.14
C GLU A 173 -6.55 15.06 4.76
N TYR A 174 -6.90 14.83 6.03
CA TYR A 174 -7.79 15.70 6.78
C TYR A 174 -7.32 17.17 6.77
N VAL A 175 -6.04 17.41 7.04
CA VAL A 175 -5.47 18.76 7.02
C VAL A 175 -5.49 19.36 5.61
N ALA A 176 -5.18 18.58 4.57
CA ALA A 176 -5.27 19.04 3.18
C ALA A 176 -6.69 19.46 2.80
N GLU A 177 -7.70 18.65 3.12
CA GLU A 177 -9.13 18.97 2.94
C GLU A 177 -9.53 20.23 3.72
N SER A 178 -8.94 20.44 4.90
CA SER A 178 -9.20 21.64 5.70
C SER A 178 -8.58 22.90 5.08
N ILE A 179 -7.34 22.81 4.58
CA ILE A 179 -6.67 23.91 3.87
C ILE A 179 -7.48 24.33 2.63
N GLU A 180 -8.04 23.37 1.89
CA GLU A 180 -8.88 23.65 0.72
C GLU A 180 -10.19 24.36 1.09
N ARG A 181 -10.89 23.92 2.14
CA ARG A 181 -12.08 24.61 2.67
C ARG A 181 -11.76 26.01 3.18
N LEU A 182 -10.59 26.19 3.78
CA LEU A 182 -10.11 27.49 4.23
C LEU A 182 -9.84 28.45 3.07
N ARG A 183 -9.33 27.94 1.95
CA ARG A 183 -9.15 28.75 0.73
C ARG A 183 -10.47 29.27 0.19
N GLU A 184 -11.54 28.48 0.21
CA GLU A 184 -12.86 28.89 -0.28
C GLU A 184 -13.50 30.00 0.57
N THR A 185 -13.12 30.09 1.83
CA THR A 185 -13.64 31.09 2.78
C THR A 185 -12.84 32.40 2.80
N ILE A 186 -11.66 32.46 2.17
CA ILE A 186 -10.93 33.72 1.97
C ILE A 186 -11.55 34.43 0.76
N PRO A 187 -12.09 35.65 0.89
CA PRO A 187 -12.58 36.41 -0.26
C PRO A 187 -11.46 36.60 -1.27
N LYS A 188 -11.66 36.16 -2.52
CA LYS A 188 -10.76 36.52 -3.64
C LYS A 188 -10.73 38.04 -3.73
N ALA A 189 -9.64 38.66 -3.29
CA ALA A 189 -9.43 40.08 -3.48
C ALA A 189 -9.21 40.36 -4.98
N SER A 190 -10.29 40.73 -5.68
CA SER A 190 -10.26 41.39 -6.99
C SER A 190 -11.62 42.07 -7.19
N ASN A 191 -11.71 43.38 -7.41
CA ASN A 191 -10.92 44.15 -8.37
C ASN A 191 -10.30 45.43 -7.78
N PRO A 192 -9.10 45.85 -8.23
CA PRO A 192 -8.68 47.23 -8.11
C PRO A 192 -9.51 48.04 -9.12
N VAL A 193 -10.49 48.79 -8.63
CA VAL A 193 -11.05 49.89 -9.42
C VAL A 193 -9.96 50.95 -9.52
N GLU A 194 -9.60 51.28 -10.76
CA GLU A 194 -8.62 52.30 -11.12
C GLU A 194 -8.92 53.62 -10.41
N GLU A 195 -8.07 54.00 -9.45
CA GLU A 195 -7.90 55.41 -9.10
C GLU A 195 -6.48 55.84 -9.49
N SER A 196 -6.47 56.61 -10.57
CA SER A 196 -5.31 57.33 -11.10
C SER A 196 -4.68 58.21 -10.02
N GLY A 197 -3.37 58.06 -9.78
CA GLY A 197 -2.54 59.14 -9.25
C GLY A 197 -1.54 58.79 -8.14
N LYS A 198 -0.26 58.80 -8.54
CA LYS A 198 0.95 59.19 -7.78
C LYS A 198 1.64 58.15 -6.89
N HIS A 199 2.79 57.72 -7.42
CA HIS A 199 4.05 57.32 -6.79
C HIS A 199 4.11 57.22 -5.26
N ARG A 200 4.33 55.99 -4.77
CA ARG A 200 5.24 55.73 -3.64
C ARG A 200 5.91 54.38 -3.83
N HIS A 201 7.24 54.39 -3.84
CA HIS A 201 8.08 53.20 -3.77
C HIS A 201 7.89 52.54 -2.41
N THR A 202 7.29 51.35 -2.39
CA THR A 202 7.46 50.39 -1.30
C THR A 202 8.07 49.15 -1.95
N GLN A 203 9.34 48.88 -1.60
CA GLN A 203 10.04 47.67 -2.01
C GLN A 203 9.22 46.45 -1.59
N ALA A 204 8.64 45.77 -2.57
CA ALA A 204 8.02 44.48 -2.40
C ALA A 204 9.13 43.47 -2.09
N ILE A 205 9.18 42.97 -0.86
CA ILE A 205 9.90 41.74 -0.54
C ILE A 205 9.01 40.59 -1.03
N THR A 206 8.98 40.37 -2.34
CA THR A 206 8.34 39.21 -2.97
C THR A 206 9.36 38.10 -3.05
N GLY A 207 9.55 37.38 -1.94
CA GLY A 207 9.88 35.96 -2.04
C GLY A 207 8.64 35.21 -2.55
N PRO A 208 8.78 34.10 -3.28
CA PRO A 208 7.64 33.31 -3.72
C PRO A 208 6.98 32.67 -2.49
N THR A 209 5.98 33.32 -1.90
CA THR A 209 5.19 32.72 -0.82
C THR A 209 4.34 31.60 -1.43
N LYS A 210 4.62 30.35 -1.05
CA LYS A 210 3.83 29.18 -1.45
C LYS A 210 2.34 29.43 -1.17
N ASP A 211 1.48 29.22 -2.18
CA ASP A 211 0.03 29.36 -2.01
C ASP A 211 -0.53 28.21 -1.17
N LEU A 212 -1.65 28.43 -0.47
CA LEU A 212 -2.33 27.42 0.35
C LEU A 212 -2.66 26.15 -0.45
N ALA A 213 -2.98 26.28 -1.74
CA ALA A 213 -3.17 25.14 -2.63
C ALA A 213 -1.93 24.24 -2.72
N SER A 214 -0.74 24.84 -2.83
CA SER A 214 0.51 24.08 -2.88
C SER A 214 0.81 23.33 -1.57
N PHE A 215 0.41 23.88 -0.43
CA PHE A 215 0.50 23.16 0.85
C PHE A 215 -0.47 21.98 0.91
N ALA A 216 -1.73 22.16 0.52
CA ALA A 216 -2.69 21.05 0.47
C ALA A 216 -2.16 19.88 -0.38
N ASP A 217 -1.54 20.19 -1.53
CA ASP A 217 -0.91 19.19 -2.39
C ASP A 217 0.31 18.51 -1.75
N GLU A 218 1.17 19.24 -1.02
CA GLU A 218 2.31 18.65 -0.31
C GLU A 218 1.87 17.70 0.81
N TYR A 219 0.86 18.07 1.59
CA TYR A 219 0.26 17.21 2.62
C TYR A 219 -0.35 15.95 2.01
N ARG A 220 -1.11 16.11 0.93
CA ARG A 220 -1.74 15.00 0.20
C ARG A 220 -0.71 14.04 -0.39
N LYS A 221 0.39 14.55 -0.96
CA LYS A 221 1.49 13.72 -1.45
C LYS A 221 2.10 12.88 -0.34
N LEU A 222 2.40 13.48 0.81
CA LEU A 222 2.96 12.74 1.94
C LEU A 222 1.95 11.72 2.52
N ALA A 223 0.65 12.03 2.51
CA ALA A 223 -0.40 11.08 2.87
C ALA A 223 -0.41 9.86 1.94
N VAL A 224 -0.32 10.08 0.63
CA VAL A 224 -0.23 9.02 -0.38
C VAL A 224 1.05 8.20 -0.21
N ASP A 225 2.18 8.83 0.06
CA ASP A 225 3.45 8.12 0.28
C ASP A 225 3.40 7.21 1.53
N CYS A 226 2.67 7.61 2.57
CA CYS A 226 2.40 6.73 3.72
C CYS A 226 1.65 5.46 3.27
N LEU A 227 0.58 5.59 2.48
CA LEU A 227 -0.19 4.44 1.99
C LEU A 227 0.63 3.54 1.06
N LYS A 228 1.42 4.13 0.16
CA LYS A 228 2.31 3.39 -0.74
C LYS A 228 3.34 2.57 0.04
N VAL A 229 3.97 3.17 1.05
CA VAL A 229 4.90 2.44 1.93
C VAL A 229 4.19 1.27 2.59
N LEU A 230 3.01 1.48 3.18
CA LEU A 230 2.26 0.41 3.84
C LEU A 230 1.91 -0.75 2.89
N ARG A 231 1.45 -0.45 1.67
CA ARG A 231 1.15 -1.47 0.64
C ARG A 231 2.39 -2.28 0.29
N VAL A 232 3.48 -1.60 -0.06
CA VAL A 232 4.74 -2.27 -0.42
C VAL A 232 5.31 -3.05 0.77
N GLU A 233 5.19 -2.54 1.99
CA GLU A 233 5.63 -3.23 3.20
C GLU A 233 4.91 -4.56 3.40
N MET A 234 3.57 -4.58 3.24
CA MET A 234 2.81 -5.83 3.32
C MET A 234 3.19 -6.82 2.22
N GLN A 235 3.41 -6.35 0.98
CA GLN A 235 3.87 -7.21 -0.12
C GLN A 235 5.29 -7.76 0.12
N LEU A 236 6.22 -6.94 0.62
CA LEU A 236 7.57 -7.38 0.97
C LEU A 236 7.59 -8.34 2.16
N GLU A 237 6.72 -8.15 3.16
CA GLU A 237 6.52 -9.12 4.25
C GLU A 237 6.05 -10.46 3.68
N THR A 238 5.08 -10.47 2.76
CA THR A 238 4.66 -11.70 2.07
C THR A 238 5.84 -12.39 1.37
N ILE A 239 6.65 -11.65 0.61
CA ILE A 239 7.84 -12.21 -0.06
C ILE A 239 8.83 -12.79 0.98
N PHE A 240 9.06 -12.07 2.07
CA PHE A 240 9.98 -12.47 3.13
C PHE A 240 9.63 -13.83 3.74
N HIS A 241 8.35 -14.13 3.95
CA HIS A 241 7.92 -15.45 4.44
C HIS A 241 7.88 -16.48 3.31
N MET A 242 7.28 -16.14 2.16
CA MET A 242 7.11 -17.07 1.04
C MET A 242 8.44 -17.54 0.42
N GLN A 243 9.54 -16.80 0.58
CA GLN A 243 10.85 -17.24 0.09
C GLN A 243 11.36 -18.51 0.80
N GLU A 244 10.85 -18.84 1.99
CA GLU A 244 11.21 -20.06 2.72
C GLU A 244 10.70 -21.34 2.03
N MET A 245 9.64 -21.21 1.23
CA MET A 245 9.08 -22.30 0.41
C MET A 245 10.11 -22.94 -0.53
N VAL A 246 11.11 -22.18 -1.01
CA VAL A 246 12.17 -22.72 -1.88
C VAL A 246 13.17 -23.58 -1.10
N THR A 247 13.37 -23.28 0.18
CA THR A 247 14.32 -23.99 1.05
C THR A 247 13.69 -25.14 1.83
N ARG A 248 12.36 -25.19 1.91
CA ARG A 248 11.60 -26.23 2.62
C ARG A 248 11.62 -27.55 1.84
N GLU A 249 11.84 -28.66 2.55
CA GLU A 249 11.71 -30.00 1.99
C GLU A 249 10.24 -30.42 1.99
N TYR A 250 9.70 -30.80 0.82
CA TYR A 250 8.32 -31.25 0.63
C TYR A 250 8.24 -32.74 0.30
N THR A 251 9.16 -33.54 0.83
CA THR A 251 9.27 -34.99 0.58
C THR A 251 8.92 -35.84 1.78
N ASP A 252 8.41 -35.23 2.85
CA ASP A 252 7.98 -35.96 4.05
C ASP A 252 6.85 -36.95 3.70
N ASP A 253 6.88 -38.13 4.32
CA ASP A 253 5.91 -39.22 4.13
C ASP A 253 4.71 -39.13 5.08
N LEU A 254 4.60 -38.01 5.82
CA LEU A 254 3.53 -37.76 6.77
C LEU A 254 2.65 -36.63 6.24
N ASP A 255 1.35 -36.87 6.32
CA ASP A 255 0.37 -35.82 6.06
C ASP A 255 0.40 -34.82 7.21
N ALA A 256 0.79 -33.57 6.93
CA ALA A 256 0.82 -32.52 7.93
C ALA A 256 -0.59 -31.95 8.15
N GLU A 257 -0.99 -31.81 9.41
CA GLU A 257 -2.32 -31.33 9.80
C GLU A 257 -2.43 -29.79 9.80
N GLU A 258 -1.30 -29.10 9.96
CA GLU A 258 -1.22 -27.65 10.07
C GLU A 258 -0.43 -27.04 8.89
N PRO A 259 -0.66 -25.76 8.54
CA PRO A 259 0.18 -25.03 7.58
C PRO A 259 1.64 -24.95 8.05
N ASP A 260 2.57 -24.68 7.12
CA ASP A 260 3.97 -24.46 7.48
C ASP A 260 4.13 -23.23 8.41
N ASP A 261 5.10 -23.27 9.32
CA ASP A 261 5.36 -22.21 10.32
C ASP A 261 5.48 -20.81 9.71
N PHE A 262 6.09 -20.69 8.52
CA PHE A 262 6.24 -19.41 7.83
C PHE A 262 4.90 -18.85 7.33
N ILE A 263 3.95 -19.71 6.98
CA ILE A 263 2.57 -19.31 6.63
C ILE A 263 1.79 -18.93 7.89
N ILE A 264 1.94 -19.70 8.97
CA ILE A 264 1.32 -19.36 10.26
C ILE A 264 1.81 -17.98 10.72
N SER A 265 3.12 -17.72 10.62
CA SER A 265 3.72 -16.44 10.97
C SER A 265 3.19 -15.30 10.08
N LEU A 266 3.15 -15.50 8.76
CA LEU A 266 2.64 -14.52 7.81
C LEU A 266 1.17 -14.18 8.06
N THR A 267 0.32 -15.19 8.18
CA THR A 267 -1.13 -15.01 8.39
C THR A 267 -1.42 -14.31 9.72
N ALA A 268 -0.72 -14.69 10.79
CA ALA A 268 -0.82 -14.00 12.08
C ALA A 268 -0.43 -12.51 11.97
N GLN A 269 0.62 -12.18 11.21
CA GLN A 269 1.03 -10.79 10.99
C GLN A 269 0.01 -10.01 10.17
N ILE A 270 -0.57 -10.61 9.12
CA ILE A 270 -1.62 -9.99 8.31
C ILE A 270 -2.83 -9.64 9.17
N THR A 271 -3.36 -10.62 9.91
CA THR A 271 -4.54 -10.42 10.77
C THR A 271 -4.29 -9.36 11.84
N ARG A 272 -3.15 -9.45 12.55
CA ARG A 272 -2.81 -8.51 13.62
C ARG A 272 -2.66 -7.07 13.10
N ARG A 273 -1.93 -6.88 11.99
CA ARG A 273 -1.72 -5.54 11.41
C ARG A 273 -3.02 -4.96 10.89
N ASP A 274 -3.91 -5.79 10.34
CA ASP A 274 -5.24 -5.36 9.90
C ASP A 274 -6.10 -4.86 11.09
N GLU A 275 -6.17 -5.65 12.16
CA GLU A 275 -6.89 -5.29 13.40
C GLU A 275 -6.36 -3.99 14.03
N GLU A 276 -5.04 -3.86 14.14
CA GLU A 276 -4.40 -2.68 14.73
C GLU A 276 -4.58 -1.43 13.84
N MET A 277 -4.62 -1.58 12.50
CA MET A 277 -4.82 -0.47 11.55
C MET A 277 -6.28 -0.06 11.38
N ALA A 278 -7.23 -0.98 11.58
CA ALA A 278 -8.65 -0.79 11.31
C ALA A 278 -9.26 0.51 11.88
N PRO A 279 -8.89 0.99 13.08
CA PRO A 279 -9.43 2.23 13.62
C PRO A 279 -8.92 3.50 12.93
N PHE A 280 -7.78 3.43 12.24
CA PHE A 280 -7.03 4.60 11.76
C PHE A 280 -7.22 4.89 10.26
N VAL A 281 -7.75 3.93 9.51
CA VAL A 281 -7.80 3.99 8.04
C VAL A 281 -9.14 3.52 7.51
N ALA A 282 -9.68 4.20 6.50
CA ALA A 282 -10.91 3.81 5.83
C ALA A 282 -10.79 2.44 5.15
N GLY A 283 -11.91 1.71 5.05
CA GLY A 283 -11.95 0.38 4.41
C GLY A 283 -11.36 0.35 3.00
N LEU A 284 -11.68 1.32 2.14
CA LEU A 284 -11.11 1.39 0.78
C LEU A 284 -9.58 1.50 0.77
N LYS A 285 -9.00 2.23 1.74
CA LYS A 285 -7.54 2.38 1.89
C LYS A 285 -6.91 1.15 2.57
N ARG A 286 -7.65 0.43 3.41
CA ARG A 286 -7.23 -0.90 3.89
C ARG A 286 -7.15 -1.90 2.74
N ASN A 287 -8.14 -1.93 1.85
CA ASN A 287 -8.07 -2.73 0.62
C ASN A 287 -6.82 -2.39 -0.20
N TYR A 288 -6.47 -1.10 -0.31
CA TYR A 288 -5.22 -0.71 -0.97
C TYR A 288 -3.96 -1.20 -0.23
N ILE A 289 -3.90 -1.13 1.11
CA ILE A 289 -2.73 -1.55 1.89
C ILE A 289 -2.50 -3.07 1.81
N PHE A 290 -3.56 -3.86 1.98
CA PHE A 290 -3.46 -5.33 1.98
C PHE A 290 -3.65 -5.96 0.59
N GLY A 291 -4.01 -5.15 -0.41
CA GLY A 291 -4.13 -5.61 -1.79
C GLY A 291 -2.78 -6.04 -2.37
N GLY A 292 -2.83 -6.94 -3.36
CA GLY A 292 -1.66 -7.51 -4.01
C GLY A 292 -0.92 -8.58 -3.20
N ILE A 293 -1.28 -8.83 -1.93
CA ILE A 293 -0.72 -9.95 -1.15
C ILE A 293 -1.00 -11.29 -1.83
N CYS A 294 -2.25 -11.53 -2.27
CA CYS A 294 -2.63 -12.77 -2.95
C CYS A 294 -1.87 -12.96 -4.27
N SER A 295 -1.68 -11.91 -5.07
CA SER A 295 -0.90 -11.97 -6.32
C SER A 295 0.58 -12.26 -6.06
N ILE A 296 1.18 -11.65 -5.02
CA ILE A 296 2.56 -11.94 -4.62
C ILE A 296 2.69 -13.40 -4.17
N ALA A 297 1.76 -13.87 -3.34
CA ALA A 297 1.78 -15.23 -2.84
C ALA A 297 1.56 -16.26 -3.95
N GLU A 298 0.65 -15.99 -4.89
CA GLU A 298 0.44 -16.79 -6.09
C GLU A 298 1.74 -16.91 -6.90
N ASN A 299 2.29 -15.77 -7.32
CA ASN A 299 3.48 -15.73 -8.16
C ASN A 299 4.70 -16.34 -7.45
N ALA A 300 4.86 -16.11 -6.14
CA ALA A 300 5.91 -16.74 -5.35
C ALA A 300 5.75 -18.26 -5.32
N SER A 301 4.53 -18.75 -5.08
CA SER A 301 4.23 -20.19 -4.99
C SER A 301 4.50 -20.90 -6.30
N ILE A 302 4.04 -20.34 -7.43
CA ILE A 302 4.25 -20.93 -8.75
C ILE A 302 5.74 -20.92 -9.13
N LYS A 303 6.42 -19.79 -8.92
CA LYS A 303 7.86 -19.67 -9.23
C LYS A 303 8.72 -20.57 -8.33
N ALA A 304 8.31 -20.84 -7.09
CA ALA A 304 9.06 -21.71 -6.19
C ALA A 304 9.23 -23.13 -6.76
N LEU A 305 8.25 -23.66 -7.51
CA LEU A 305 8.35 -25.00 -8.10
C LEU A 305 9.56 -25.15 -9.04
N ALA A 306 9.93 -24.10 -9.76
CA ALA A 306 11.07 -24.11 -10.69
C ALA A 306 12.41 -24.41 -9.99
N GLU A 307 12.48 -24.07 -8.70
CA GLU A 307 13.64 -24.19 -7.82
C GLU A 307 13.59 -25.47 -6.94
N MET A 308 12.41 -26.10 -6.84
CA MET A 308 12.25 -27.36 -6.10
C MET A 308 12.92 -28.54 -6.82
N LYS A 309 13.64 -29.36 -6.06
CA LYS A 309 14.23 -30.60 -6.59
C LYS A 309 13.19 -31.72 -6.67
N SER A 310 12.36 -31.85 -5.65
CA SER A 310 11.39 -32.92 -5.51
C SER A 310 10.25 -32.54 -4.58
N ILE A 311 9.09 -33.15 -4.80
CA ILE A 311 7.88 -32.96 -3.99
C ILE A 311 7.05 -34.25 -3.95
N SER A 312 6.57 -34.63 -2.78
CA SER A 312 5.68 -35.79 -2.56
C SER A 312 4.20 -35.40 -2.69
N LEU A 313 3.31 -36.40 -2.73
CA LEU A 313 1.85 -36.18 -2.67
C LEU A 313 1.46 -35.38 -1.40
N PHE A 314 2.05 -35.70 -0.25
CA PHE A 314 1.83 -34.97 1.00
C PHE A 314 2.41 -33.55 0.94
N GLY A 315 3.54 -33.36 0.25
CA GLY A 315 4.08 -32.04 -0.05
C GLY A 315 3.11 -31.16 -0.86
N VAL A 316 2.45 -31.74 -1.88
CA VAL A 316 1.40 -31.05 -2.65
C VAL A 316 0.23 -30.66 -1.72
N GLN A 317 -0.23 -31.59 -0.87
CA GLN A 317 -1.30 -31.30 0.09
C GLN A 317 -0.90 -30.20 1.08
N GLN A 318 0.36 -30.18 1.53
CA GLN A 318 0.89 -29.14 2.41
C GLN A 318 0.85 -27.76 1.76
N ILE A 319 1.27 -27.65 0.50
CA ILE A 319 1.21 -26.39 -0.25
C ILE A 319 -0.24 -25.95 -0.48
N CYS A 320 -1.16 -26.89 -0.73
CA CYS A 320 -2.58 -26.56 -0.79
C CYS A 320 -3.11 -26.05 0.56
N ARG A 321 -2.71 -26.66 1.69
CA ARG A 321 -3.06 -26.17 3.04
C ARG A 321 -2.51 -24.77 3.31
N ASN A 322 -1.27 -24.52 2.94
CA ASN A 322 -0.64 -23.20 3.02
C ASN A 322 -1.46 -22.14 2.26
N SER A 323 -1.87 -22.47 1.03
CA SER A 323 -2.71 -21.60 0.20
C SER A 323 -4.08 -21.33 0.85
N ILE A 324 -4.74 -22.35 1.41
CA ILE A 324 -6.03 -22.19 2.10
C ILE A 324 -5.90 -21.31 3.35
N ALA A 325 -4.85 -21.49 4.16
CA ALA A 325 -4.63 -20.68 5.35
C ALA A 325 -4.44 -19.20 5.00
N LEU A 326 -3.69 -18.91 3.94
CA LEU A 326 -3.51 -17.55 3.45
C LEU A 326 -4.80 -16.95 2.90
N GLU A 327 -5.60 -17.73 2.17
CA GLU A 327 -6.91 -17.33 1.67
C GLU A 327 -7.84 -16.93 2.82
N GLN A 328 -7.93 -17.75 3.85
CA GLN A 328 -8.78 -17.49 5.02
C GLN A 328 -8.35 -16.21 5.76
N ALA A 329 -7.04 -16.00 5.93
CA ALA A 329 -6.51 -14.81 6.58
C ALA A 329 -6.84 -13.53 5.79
N LEU A 330 -6.73 -13.57 4.46
CA LEU A 330 -7.05 -12.44 3.59
C LEU A 330 -8.56 -12.19 3.47
N ALA A 331 -9.36 -13.25 3.33
CA ALA A 331 -10.82 -13.17 3.25
C ALA A 331 -11.45 -12.65 4.55
N ALA A 332 -10.77 -12.78 5.69
CA ALA A 332 -11.21 -12.22 6.96
C ALA A 332 -11.13 -10.68 7.00
N ILE A 333 -10.38 -10.04 6.10
CA ILE A 333 -10.27 -8.58 6.02
C ILE A 333 -11.50 -8.02 5.28
N PRO A 334 -12.44 -7.31 5.95
CA PRO A 334 -13.77 -7.02 5.40
C PRO A 334 -13.80 -6.15 4.13
N SER A 335 -12.70 -5.44 3.82
CA SER A 335 -12.62 -4.55 2.67
C SER A 335 -11.94 -5.16 1.45
N ILE A 336 -11.36 -6.36 1.57
CA ILE A 336 -10.68 -7.05 0.47
C ILE A 336 -11.69 -7.75 -0.43
N ASP A 337 -11.38 -7.83 -1.72
CA ASP A 337 -12.13 -8.63 -2.68
C ASP A 337 -11.84 -10.12 -2.49
N SER A 338 -12.71 -10.81 -1.75
CA SER A 338 -12.60 -12.24 -1.47
C SER A 338 -12.64 -13.10 -2.73
N GLU A 339 -13.34 -12.68 -3.80
CA GLU A 339 -13.45 -13.46 -5.04
C GLU A 339 -12.11 -13.49 -5.78
N THR A 340 -11.47 -12.32 -5.91
CA THR A 340 -10.12 -12.22 -6.48
C THR A 340 -9.09 -13.00 -5.66
N VAL A 341 -9.15 -12.92 -4.32
CA VAL A 341 -8.26 -13.71 -3.44
C VAL A 341 -8.45 -15.20 -3.67
N GLN A 342 -9.69 -15.67 -3.67
CA GLN A 342 -10.03 -17.06 -3.89
C GLN A 342 -9.52 -17.54 -5.26
N GLN A 343 -9.82 -16.81 -6.33
CA GLN A 343 -9.39 -17.16 -7.69
C GLN A 343 -7.85 -17.32 -7.79
N ARG A 344 -7.09 -16.38 -7.20
CA ARG A 344 -5.62 -16.39 -7.22
C ARG A 344 -5.04 -17.59 -6.46
N LEU A 345 -5.62 -17.92 -5.31
CA LEU A 345 -5.13 -19.01 -4.46
C LEU A 345 -5.64 -20.39 -4.89
N ASP A 346 -6.82 -20.47 -5.53
CA ASP A 346 -7.28 -21.63 -6.29
C ASP A 346 -6.34 -21.96 -7.45
N ARG A 347 -5.83 -20.93 -8.14
CA ARG A 347 -4.85 -21.13 -9.22
C ARG A 347 -3.56 -21.77 -8.72
N VAL A 348 -3.08 -21.41 -7.52
CA VAL A 348 -1.94 -22.11 -6.87
C VAL A 348 -2.27 -23.58 -6.60
N ARG A 349 -3.42 -23.86 -5.99
CA ARG A 349 -3.83 -25.24 -5.66
C ARG A 349 -3.95 -26.10 -6.93
N THR A 350 -4.64 -25.57 -7.93
CA THR A 350 -4.77 -26.20 -9.25
C THR A 350 -3.40 -26.54 -9.83
N TYR A 351 -2.45 -25.60 -9.81
CA TYR A 351 -1.10 -25.82 -10.35
C TYR A 351 -0.36 -26.98 -9.67
N TYR A 352 -0.38 -27.02 -8.34
CA TYR A 352 0.31 -28.06 -7.58
C TYR A 352 -0.40 -29.42 -7.66
N GLU A 353 -1.73 -29.45 -7.73
CA GLU A 353 -2.50 -30.68 -7.89
C GLU A 353 -2.23 -31.40 -9.21
N LEU A 354 -1.80 -30.68 -10.26
CA LEU A 354 -1.34 -31.29 -11.52
C LEU A 354 -0.14 -32.24 -11.32
N LEU A 355 0.65 -32.06 -10.25
CA LEU A 355 1.77 -32.95 -9.94
C LEU A 355 1.31 -34.36 -9.52
N ASN A 356 0.06 -34.49 -9.07
CA ASN A 356 -0.54 -35.77 -8.68
C ASN A 356 -1.04 -36.58 -9.88
N MET A 357 -1.05 -35.99 -11.08
CA MET A 357 -1.49 -36.67 -12.29
C MET A 357 -0.36 -37.51 -12.92
N PRO A 358 -0.66 -38.69 -13.47
CA PRO A 358 0.27 -39.37 -14.37
C PRO A 358 0.50 -38.54 -15.64
N PHE A 359 1.63 -38.74 -16.31
CA PHE A 359 2.04 -37.93 -17.46
C PHE A 359 0.99 -37.82 -18.56
N GLU A 360 0.32 -38.92 -18.94
CA GLU A 360 -0.70 -38.89 -20.01
C GLU A 360 -1.94 -38.06 -19.63
N ALA A 361 -2.34 -38.08 -18.35
CA ALA A 361 -3.44 -37.25 -17.87
C ALA A 361 -3.05 -35.77 -17.81
N LEU A 362 -1.82 -35.48 -17.37
CA LEU A 362 -1.27 -34.12 -17.41
C LEU A 362 -1.22 -33.58 -18.84
N LEU A 363 -0.82 -34.41 -19.82
CA LEU A 363 -0.76 -34.01 -21.22
C LEU A 363 -2.15 -33.68 -21.79
N ALA A 364 -3.16 -34.50 -21.47
CA ALA A 364 -4.55 -34.23 -21.83
C ALA A 364 -5.04 -32.92 -21.20
N PHE A 365 -4.75 -32.69 -19.92
CA PHE A 365 -5.08 -31.43 -19.24
C PHE A 365 -4.44 -30.23 -19.93
N ILE A 366 -3.15 -30.29 -20.27
CA ILE A 366 -2.44 -29.19 -20.97
C ILE A 366 -3.09 -28.90 -22.33
N THR A 367 -3.51 -29.93 -23.05
CA THR A 367 -4.19 -29.79 -24.35
C THR A 367 -5.54 -29.08 -24.23
N GLU A 368 -6.28 -29.32 -23.14
CA GLU A 368 -7.58 -28.68 -22.91
C GLU A 368 -7.44 -27.26 -22.29
N HIS A 369 -6.29 -26.97 -21.67
CA HIS A 369 -6.09 -25.76 -20.85
C HIS A 369 -4.81 -24.99 -21.20
N GLU A 370 -4.44 -24.91 -22.49
CA GLU A 370 -3.17 -24.35 -22.97
C GLU A 370 -2.80 -22.96 -22.41
N ARG A 371 -3.80 -22.13 -22.08
CA ARG A 371 -3.62 -20.74 -21.61
C ARG A 371 -3.75 -20.58 -20.09
N LEU A 372 -3.97 -21.65 -19.34
CA LEU A 372 -4.14 -21.58 -17.89
C LEU A 372 -2.82 -21.29 -17.18
N PHE A 373 -1.73 -21.91 -17.64
CA PHE A 373 -0.37 -21.69 -17.15
C PHE A 373 0.58 -21.35 -18.30
N THR A 374 1.69 -20.67 -18.00
CA THR A 374 2.68 -20.32 -19.02
C THR A 374 3.46 -21.56 -19.48
N PRO A 375 4.08 -21.56 -20.68
CA PRO A 375 4.92 -22.69 -21.12
C PRO A 375 6.06 -23.01 -20.16
N ALA A 376 6.64 -22.00 -19.52
CA ALA A 376 7.66 -22.18 -18.49
C ALA A 376 7.08 -22.86 -17.23
N GLU A 377 5.87 -22.48 -16.81
CA GLU A 377 5.16 -23.12 -15.71
C GLU A 377 4.85 -24.59 -16.01
N TYR A 378 4.36 -24.92 -17.21
CA TYR A 378 4.14 -26.32 -17.60
C TYR A 378 5.44 -27.11 -17.67
N ALA A 379 6.53 -26.51 -18.16
CA ALA A 379 7.84 -27.16 -18.18
C ALA A 379 8.35 -27.48 -16.75
N ASN A 380 8.09 -26.60 -15.78
CA ASN A 380 8.46 -26.85 -14.38
C ASN A 380 7.72 -28.05 -13.77
N LEU A 381 6.45 -28.26 -14.13
CA LEU A 381 5.68 -29.44 -13.70
C LEU A 381 6.32 -30.76 -14.18
N LEU A 382 7.01 -30.76 -15.31
CA LEU A 382 7.72 -31.94 -15.83
C LEU A 382 9.12 -32.10 -15.22
N LYS A 383 9.77 -30.99 -14.87
CA LYS A 383 11.15 -30.95 -14.37
C LYS A 383 11.26 -31.43 -12.91
N VAL A 384 10.31 -31.07 -12.07
CA VAL A 384 10.32 -31.43 -10.65
C VAL A 384 10.14 -32.94 -10.47
N ASN A 385 10.96 -33.56 -9.61
CA ASN A 385 10.85 -34.99 -9.32
C ASN A 385 9.65 -35.25 -8.40
N VAL A 386 8.68 -36.04 -8.86
CA VAL A 386 7.57 -36.53 -8.04
C VAL A 386 7.76 -38.04 -7.87
N PRO A 387 8.05 -38.54 -6.65
CA PRO A 387 8.27 -39.96 -6.41
C PRO A 387 7.13 -40.82 -6.96
N GLY A 388 7.47 -41.82 -7.78
CA GLY A 388 6.50 -42.73 -8.40
C GLY A 388 5.83 -42.21 -9.68
N ARG A 389 6.10 -40.97 -10.12
CA ARG A 389 5.63 -40.44 -11.40
C ARG A 389 6.69 -40.57 -12.47
N GLU A 390 6.44 -41.40 -13.48
CA GLU A 390 7.33 -41.56 -14.63
C GLU A 390 7.10 -40.44 -15.66
N ILE A 391 8.18 -39.73 -16.01
CA ILE A 391 8.19 -38.71 -17.07
C ILE A 391 9.03 -39.24 -18.24
N PRO A 392 8.43 -39.49 -19.42
CA PRO A 392 9.17 -39.94 -20.60
C PRO A 392 10.23 -38.92 -21.07
N PRO A 393 11.33 -39.37 -21.71
CA PRO A 393 12.40 -38.46 -22.15
C PRO A 393 11.94 -37.44 -23.21
N TYR A 394 10.87 -37.74 -23.95
CA TYR A 394 10.25 -36.87 -24.96
C TYR A 394 9.11 -35.99 -24.42
N ALA A 395 8.89 -35.96 -23.10
CA ALA A 395 7.77 -35.26 -22.49
C ALA A 395 7.78 -33.75 -22.77
N GLN A 396 8.96 -33.11 -22.70
CA GLN A 396 9.10 -31.69 -22.97
C GLN A 396 8.80 -31.35 -24.43
N ASP A 397 9.26 -32.16 -25.38
CA ASP A 397 9.01 -31.95 -26.81
C ASP A 397 7.50 -32.03 -27.12
N ARG A 398 6.79 -33.00 -26.52
CA ARG A 398 5.33 -33.13 -26.71
C ARG A 398 4.55 -31.95 -26.14
N VAL A 399 4.91 -31.47 -24.96
CA VAL A 399 4.27 -30.28 -24.38
C VAL A 399 4.59 -29.04 -25.22
N ALA A 400 5.83 -28.89 -25.71
CA ALA A 400 6.21 -27.79 -26.58
C ALA A 400 5.44 -27.80 -27.91
N GLU A 401 5.18 -28.98 -28.49
CA GLU A 401 4.36 -29.13 -29.70
C GLU A 401 2.93 -28.62 -29.46
N ILE A 402 2.29 -29.02 -28.36
CA ILE A 402 0.94 -28.57 -27.99
C ILE A 402 0.90 -27.04 -27.82
N LEU A 403 1.84 -26.48 -27.07
CA LEU A 403 1.87 -25.04 -26.75
C LEU A 403 2.37 -24.15 -27.91
N SER A 404 2.76 -24.74 -29.04
CA SER A 404 3.20 -24.01 -30.24
C SER A 404 2.06 -23.64 -31.19
N HIS A 405 0.85 -24.17 -30.94
CA HIS A 405 -0.38 -23.90 -31.68
C HIS A 405 -1.21 -22.81 -30.99
#